data_AF-A0A5A7NPE9-F1
#
_entry.id   AF-A0A5A7NPE9-F1
#
_cell.length_a   1.000
_cell.length_b   1.000
_cell.length_c   1.000
_cell.angle_alpha   90.00
_cell.angle_beta   90.00
_cell.angle_gamma   90.00
#
_symmetry.space_group_name_H-M   'P 1'
#
loop_
_entity.id
_entity.type
_entity.pdbx_description
1 polymer ?
#
loop_
_entity_poly.entity_id
_entity_poly.type
_entity_poly.pdbx_seq_one_letter_code
_entity_poly.pdbx_strand_id
1 'polypeptide(L)'
;MRWVAAARDGRYAVVADPHRRMSGRGAWLHPTPECAALAVKRKAFTRAFRVPVESSTFDPAVLAAGASPTGTDADTTVQPESGSEI
;
A
#
# COMPACT_ATOMS: atom_id res chain seq x y z
N MET A 1 -5.19 4.41 4.70
CA MET A 1 -5.44 3.32 3.73
C MET A 1 -4.90 2.00 4.28
N ARG A 2 -5.69 0.92 4.21
CA ARG A 2 -5.24 -0.43 4.61
C ARG A 2 -4.69 -1.14 3.37
N TRP A 3 -3.61 -1.90 3.56
CA TRP A 3 -3.00 -2.76 2.56
C TRP A 3 -2.98 -4.17 3.11
N VAL A 4 -3.18 -5.19 2.27
CA VAL A 4 -3.20 -6.59 2.70
C VAL A 4 -2.27 -7.43 1.84
N ALA A 5 -1.68 -8.46 2.45
CA ALA A 5 -1.01 -9.51 1.69
C ALA A 5 -2.05 -10.57 1.27
N ALA A 6 -2.29 -10.68 -0.03
CA ALA A 6 -3.13 -11.71 -0.63
C ALA A 6 -2.24 -12.86 -1.13
N ALA A 7 -2.53 -14.09 -0.70
CA ALA A 7 -1.85 -15.27 -1.21
C ALA A 7 -2.53 -15.74 -2.51
N ARG A 8 -1.76 -15.95 -3.57
CA ARG A 8 -2.24 -16.51 -4.83
C ARG A 8 -1.15 -17.45 -5.38
N ASP A 9 -1.52 -18.71 -5.60
CA ASP A 9 -0.62 -19.74 -6.15
C ASP A 9 0.73 -19.86 -5.41
N GLY A 10 0.71 -19.77 -4.08
CA GLY A 10 1.91 -19.86 -3.23
C GLY A 10 2.77 -18.59 -3.19
N ARG A 11 2.34 -17.49 -3.83
CA ARG A 11 3.00 -16.18 -3.79
C ARG A 11 2.15 -15.17 -3.04
N TYR A 12 2.78 -14.15 -2.47
CA TYR A 12 2.09 -13.06 -1.80
C TYR A 12 2.15 -11.78 -2.64
N ALA A 13 0.98 -11.22 -2.92
CA ALA A 13 0.81 -9.91 -3.56
C ALA A 13 0.29 -8.90 -2.55
N VAL A 14 0.68 -7.64 -2.70
CA VAL A 14 0.25 -6.53 -1.83
C VAL A 14 -0.89 -5.79 -2.51
N VAL A 15 -2.03 -5.71 -1.84
CA VAL A 15 -3.28 -5.17 -2.39
C VAL A 15 -3.79 -4.02 -1.53
N ALA A 16 -4.27 -2.96 -2.16
CA ALA A 16 -4.97 -1.89 -1.46
C ALA A 16 -6.37 -2.36 -1.03
N ASP A 17 -6.70 -2.20 0.24
CA ASP A 17 -7.99 -2.54 0.84
C ASP A 17 -8.67 -1.28 1.40
N PRO A 18 -9.15 -0.36 0.54
CA PRO A 18 -9.77 0.89 0.98
C PRO A 18 -11.02 0.64 1.83
N HIS A 19 -11.75 -0.44 1.54
CA HIS A 19 -12.99 -0.80 2.23
C HIS A 19 -12.78 -1.69 3.47
N ARG A 20 -11.54 -2.09 3.77
CA ARG A 20 -11.21 -2.97 4.92
C ARG A 20 -11.94 -4.32 4.89
N ARG A 21 -12.22 -4.85 3.70
CA ARG A 21 -13.02 -6.07 3.49
C ARG A 21 -12.18 -7.33 3.28
N MET A 22 -10.88 -7.20 3.07
CA MET A 22 -10.03 -8.35 2.75
C MET A 22 -9.55 -9.07 4.01
N SER A 23 -9.71 -10.39 4.03
CA SER A 23 -9.16 -11.27 5.05
C SER A 23 -7.63 -11.36 4.93
N GLY A 24 -6.93 -11.30 6.05
CA GLY A 24 -5.47 -11.46 6.09
C GLY A 24 -4.76 -10.39 6.92
N ARG A 25 -3.42 -10.48 6.94
CA ARG A 25 -2.55 -9.51 7.64
C ARG A 25 -2.61 -8.18 6.91
N GLY A 26 -2.90 -7.11 7.65
CA GLY A 26 -3.02 -5.75 7.12
C GLY A 26 -1.88 -4.83 7.57
N ALA A 27 -1.47 -3.91 6.70
CA ALA A 27 -0.56 -2.81 6.96
C ALA A 27 -1.27 -1.48 6.70
N TRP A 28 -0.93 -0.44 7.46
CA TRP A 28 -1.53 0.88 7.32
C TRP A 28 -0.55 1.86 6.71
N LEU A 29 -1.00 2.60 5.70
CA LEU A 29 -0.28 3.70 5.06
C LEU A 29 -1.24 4.85 4.79
N HIS A 30 -0.71 6.03 4.53
CA HIS A 30 -1.53 7.14 4.02
C HIS A 30 -2.10 6.78 2.64
N PRO A 31 -3.29 7.29 2.29
CA PRO A 31 -3.91 7.10 0.97
C PRO A 31 -3.22 7.96 -0.11
N THR A 32 -1.90 8.02 -0.12
CA THR A 32 -1.12 8.79 -1.10
C THR A 32 -0.17 7.89 -1.87
N PRO A 33 0.03 8.14 -3.18
CA PRO A 33 0.88 7.30 -4.02
C PRO A 33 2.35 7.35 -3.56
N GLU A 34 2.81 8.47 -3.02
CA GLU A 34 4.16 8.64 -2.48
C GLU A 34 4.45 7.71 -1.30
N CYS A 35 3.49 7.57 -0.37
CA CYS A 35 3.63 6.67 0.76
C CYS A 35 3.69 5.20 0.31
N ALA A 36 2.90 4.83 -0.71
CA ALA A 36 2.97 3.51 -1.31
C ALA A 36 4.33 3.27 -1.99
N ALA A 37 4.80 4.20 -2.81
CA ALA A 37 6.09 4.11 -3.48
C ALA A 37 7.26 4.03 -2.48
N LEU A 38 7.21 4.80 -1.40
CA LEU A 38 8.21 4.75 -0.33
C LEU A 38 8.18 3.41 0.41
N ALA A 39 7.00 2.87 0.68
CA ALA A 39 6.84 1.56 1.30
C ALA A 39 7.43 0.43 0.42
N VAL A 40 7.29 0.53 -0.91
CA VAL A 40 7.95 -0.38 -1.86
C VAL A 40 9.46 -0.24 -1.80
N LYS A 41 9.95 0.99 -1.99
CA LYS A 41 11.39 1.29 -2.05
C LYS A 41 12.11 0.82 -0.77
N ARG A 42 11.46 0.93 0.38
CA ARG A 42 12.00 0.53 1.69
C ARG A 42 11.70 -0.92 2.09
N LYS A 43 11.06 -1.71 1.22
CA LYS A 43 10.61 -3.09 1.51
C LYS A 43 9.77 -3.18 2.80
N ALA A 44 8.96 -2.15 3.06
CA ALA A 44 8.15 -2.04 4.26
C ALA A 44 7.07 -3.14 4.32
N PHE A 45 6.48 -3.51 3.17
CA PHE A 45 5.48 -4.57 3.10
C PHE A 45 6.04 -5.96 3.44
N THR A 46 7.24 -6.29 2.96
CA THR A 46 7.94 -7.53 3.34
C THR A 46 8.14 -7.61 4.85
N ARG A 47 8.54 -6.49 5.47
CA ARG A 47 8.72 -6.38 6.93
C ARG A 47 7.39 -6.50 7.68
N ALA A 48 6.34 -5.81 7.20
CA ALA A 48 5.03 -5.80 7.84
C ALA A 48 4.33 -7.16 7.78
N PHE A 49 4.40 -7.86 6.65
CA PHE A 49 3.70 -9.12 6.44
C PHE A 49 4.54 -10.35 6.80
N ARG A 50 5.87 -10.20 6.92
CA ARG A 50 6.84 -11.28 7.19
C ARG A 50 6.80 -12.40 6.15
N VAL A 51 6.47 -12.04 4.91
CA VAL A 51 6.45 -12.95 3.77
C VAL A 51 7.15 -12.29 2.59
N PRO A 52 7.83 -13.07 1.72
CA PRO A 52 8.33 -12.54 0.46
C PRO A 52 7.13 -12.13 -0.39
N VAL A 53 6.95 -10.81 -0.53
CA VAL A 53 5.95 -10.19 -1.39
C VAL A 53 6.64 -9.71 -2.65
N GLU A 54 6.09 -10.08 -3.81
CA GLU A 54 6.53 -9.50 -5.07
C GLU A 54 6.04 -8.05 -5.12
N SER A 55 6.96 -7.12 -4.84
CA SER A 55 6.67 -5.69 -4.92
C SER A 55 6.49 -5.19 -6.36
N SER A 56 6.67 -6.05 -7.36
CA SER A 56 6.41 -5.72 -8.76
C SER A 56 4.93 -5.86 -9.12
N THR A 57 4.14 -6.54 -8.28
CA THR A 57 2.71 -6.78 -8.51
C THR A 57 1.89 -5.72 -7.77
N PHE A 58 2.08 -4.45 -8.14
CA PHE A 58 1.07 -3.41 -7.93
C PHE A 58 0.07 -3.53 -9.06
N ASP A 59 -0.62 -4.66 -9.12
CA ASP A 59 -1.45 -4.98 -10.26
C ASP A 59 -2.80 -4.22 -10.12
N PRO A 60 -3.10 -3.26 -11.01
CA PRO A 60 -4.37 -2.56 -10.97
C PRO A 60 -5.56 -3.50 -11.20
N ALA A 61 -5.36 -4.71 -11.77
CA ALA A 61 -6.41 -5.71 -11.85
C ALA A 61 -6.72 -6.37 -10.50
N VAL A 62 -5.76 -6.39 -9.56
CA VAL A 62 -6.03 -6.84 -8.18
C VAL A 62 -6.76 -5.74 -7.38
N LEU A 63 -6.58 -4.46 -7.73
CA LEU A 63 -7.47 -3.37 -7.29
C LEU A 63 -8.90 -3.54 -7.84
N ALA A 64 -9.06 -4.10 -9.05
CA ALA A 64 -10.36 -4.28 -9.69
C ALA A 64 -11.22 -5.42 -9.13
N ALA A 65 -10.65 -6.35 -8.34
CA ALA A 65 -11.44 -7.35 -7.62
C ALA A 65 -12.33 -6.74 -6.50
N GLY A 66 -12.29 -5.41 -6.29
CA GLY A 66 -13.15 -4.75 -5.32
C GLY A 66 -13.55 -3.28 -5.57
N ALA A 67 -13.14 -2.61 -6.65
CA ALA A 67 -13.61 -1.24 -6.91
C ALA A 67 -13.49 -0.79 -8.38
N SER A 68 -14.60 -0.30 -8.93
CA SER A 68 -14.61 0.58 -10.12
C SER A 68 -13.78 1.85 -9.85
N PRO A 69 -12.96 2.32 -10.80
CA PRO A 69 -12.22 3.56 -10.64
C PRO A 69 -13.13 4.76 -10.97
N THR A 70 -13.43 5.61 -10.00
CA THR A 70 -13.84 6.99 -10.27
C THR A 70 -13.36 7.86 -9.13
N GLY A 71 -12.63 8.92 -9.47
CA GLY A 71 -12.28 10.00 -8.54
C GLY A 71 -10.79 10.28 -8.48
N THR A 72 -10.25 10.85 -9.57
CA THR A 72 -9.18 11.84 -9.47
C THR A 72 -9.70 12.98 -8.60
N ASP A 73 -9.00 13.30 -7.53
CA ASP A 73 -8.58 14.69 -7.31
C ASP A 73 -7.42 14.76 -6.34
N ALA A 74 -6.46 15.60 -6.72
CA ALA A 74 -5.29 15.94 -5.95
C ALA A 74 -5.68 16.92 -4.85
N ASP A 75 -5.11 16.77 -3.66
CA ASP A 75 -4.99 17.88 -2.72
C ASP A 75 -3.71 17.74 -1.87
N THR A 76 -2.70 18.48 -2.32
CA THR A 76 -1.95 19.51 -1.58
C THR A 76 -1.44 19.21 -0.17
N THR A 77 -0.10 19.22 -0.08
CA THR A 77 0.74 19.83 0.98
C THR A 77 0.52 19.41 2.43
N VAL A 78 1.54 18.78 3.03
CA VAL A 78 2.28 19.32 4.20
C VAL A 78 3.62 18.55 4.29
N GLN A 79 4.72 19.18 3.85
CA GLN A 79 5.99 19.04 4.58
C GLN A 79 5.94 20.04 5.73
N PRO A 80 6.55 19.70 6.87
CA PRO A 80 7.45 20.67 7.46
C PRO A 80 8.82 20.04 7.69
N GLU A 81 9.79 20.84 7.30
CA GLU A 81 11.20 20.79 7.53
C GLU A 81 11.71 20.15 8.84
N SER A 82 12.86 19.51 8.66
CA SER A 82 13.87 19.17 9.65
C SER A 82 14.23 20.37 10.55
N GLY A 83 13.88 20.31 11.83
CA GLY A 83 14.39 21.20 12.87
C GLY A 83 15.41 20.47 13.74
N SER A 84 16.69 20.55 13.35
CA SER A 84 17.82 20.16 14.19
C SER A 84 18.26 21.39 15.00
N GLU A 85 18.05 21.38 16.32
CA GLU A 85 18.92 22.03 17.32
C GLU A 85 18.49 21.57 18.71
N ILE A 86 19.36 20.88 19.45
CA ILE A 86 19.95 21.32 20.73
C ILE A 86 21.24 20.53 20.98
#